data_AF-A0A7W0USJ4-F1
#
_entry.id   AF-A0A7W0USJ4-F1
#
_cell.length_a   1.000
_cell.length_b   1.000
_cell.length_c   1.000
_cell.angle_alpha   90.00
_cell.angle_beta   90.00
_cell.angle_gamma   90.00
#
_symmetry.space_group_name_H-M   'P 1'
#
loop_
_entity.id
_entity.type
_entity.pdbx_description
1 polymer ?
#
loop_
_entity_poly.entity_id
_entity_poly.type
_entity_poly.pdbx_seq_one_letter_code
_entity_poly.pdbx_strand_id
1 'polypeptide(L)'
;MTRPLPVSRIRPALVALAGAALMAAAVAGCGGEVDVKDEDRVAATMFNEYCSGCHTLKSANSYGSKAEGELEGGERTNGPNFDQRKEEREDVLFAIRNGGFSGAIMPANIVVGDEAEVLADFVASYSGQGAAP
;
A
#
# COMPACT_ATOMS: atom_id res chain seq x y z
N MET A 1 -30.06 -14.33 -71.67
CA MET A 1 -30.20 -13.21 -70.71
C MET A 1 -29.88 -13.73 -69.31
N THR A 2 -28.61 -13.67 -68.91
CA THR A 2 -28.12 -14.14 -67.61
C THR A 2 -27.62 -12.91 -66.82
N ARG A 3 -28.21 -12.66 -65.65
CA ARG A 3 -27.86 -11.51 -64.78
C ARG A 3 -26.53 -11.81 -64.07
N PRO A 4 -25.59 -10.86 -63.97
CA PRO A 4 -24.39 -11.04 -63.15
C PRO A 4 -24.73 -10.97 -61.65
N LEU A 5 -24.04 -11.78 -60.84
CA LEU A 5 -24.11 -11.74 -59.39
C LEU A 5 -23.36 -10.52 -58.82
N PRO A 6 -23.84 -9.92 -57.72
CA PRO A 6 -23.16 -8.78 -57.10
C PRO A 6 -21.87 -9.23 -56.39
N VAL A 7 -20.74 -8.63 -56.79
CA VAL A 7 -19.49 -8.67 -56.01
C VAL A 7 -19.73 -7.91 -54.71
N SER A 8 -19.85 -8.67 -53.62
CA SER A 8 -19.93 -8.13 -52.26
C SER A 8 -18.61 -7.44 -51.92
N ARG A 9 -18.62 -6.11 -51.83
CA ARG A 9 -17.53 -5.33 -51.25
C ARG A 9 -17.47 -5.66 -49.76
N ILE A 10 -16.60 -6.60 -49.39
CA ILE A 10 -16.26 -6.89 -48.00
C ILE A 10 -15.72 -5.59 -47.40
N ARG A 11 -16.51 -4.99 -46.50
CA ARG A 11 -16.19 -3.73 -45.82
C ARG A 11 -15.01 -4.00 -44.86
N PRO A 12 -13.87 -3.29 -44.95
CA PRO A 12 -12.71 -3.54 -44.10
C PRO A 12 -12.93 -3.09 -42.64
N ALA A 13 -14.06 -2.46 -42.34
CA ALA A 13 -14.39 -1.92 -41.03
C ALA A 13 -14.68 -2.96 -39.93
N LEU A 14 -14.81 -4.25 -40.27
CA LEU A 14 -15.10 -5.30 -39.28
C LEU A 14 -13.86 -5.97 -38.65
N VAL A 15 -12.65 -5.65 -39.13
CA VAL A 15 -11.40 -6.15 -38.50
C VAL A 15 -10.93 -5.24 -37.35
N ALA A 16 -11.50 -4.04 -37.20
CA ALA A 16 -11.09 -3.08 -36.18
C ALA A 16 -11.77 -3.27 -34.79
N LEU A 17 -12.79 -4.13 -34.67
CA LEU A 17 -13.48 -4.37 -33.38
C LEU A 17 -12.99 -5.61 -32.61
N ALA A 18 -12.08 -6.39 -33.18
CA ALA A 18 -11.48 -7.55 -32.49
C ALA A 18 -10.26 -7.20 -31.61
N GLY A 19 -9.81 -5.94 -31.63
CA GLY A 19 -8.61 -5.49 -30.90
C GLY A 19 -8.86 -4.93 -29.49
N ALA A 20 -10.11 -4.71 -29.08
CA ALA A 20 -10.43 -4.05 -27.81
C ALA A 20 -10.57 -4.99 -26.60
N ALA A 21 -10.43 -6.30 -26.78
CA ALA A 21 -10.79 -7.30 -25.76
C ALA A 21 -9.61 -7.91 -24.97
N LEU A 22 -8.37 -7.46 -25.16
CA LEU A 22 -7.18 -8.10 -24.55
C LEU A 22 -6.18 -7.11 -23.93
N MET A 23 -6.69 -6.08 -23.26
CA MET A 23 -5.91 -5.27 -22.31
C MET A 23 -6.53 -5.31 -20.91
N ALA A 24 -6.86 -6.51 -20.42
CA ALA A 24 -6.78 -6.75 -18.98
C ALA A 24 -5.32 -7.07 -18.67
N ALA A 25 -4.46 -6.04 -18.76
CA ALA A 25 -3.10 -6.14 -18.27
C ALA A 25 -3.20 -6.50 -16.78
N ALA A 26 -2.87 -7.74 -16.46
CA ALA A 26 -2.53 -8.13 -15.10
C ALA A 26 -1.38 -7.22 -14.69
N VAL A 27 -1.71 -6.17 -13.95
CA VAL A 27 -0.72 -5.34 -13.27
C VAL A 27 -0.22 -6.23 -12.14
N ALA A 28 0.73 -7.12 -12.46
CA ALA A 28 1.59 -7.72 -11.46
C ALA A 28 2.45 -6.58 -10.91
N GLY A 29 1.87 -5.79 -10.00
CA GLY A 29 2.65 -4.89 -9.18
C GLY A 29 3.68 -5.72 -8.41
N CYS A 30 4.84 -5.13 -8.11
CA CYS A 30 5.76 -5.66 -7.10
C CYS A 30 5.09 -5.60 -5.71
N GLY A 31 4.00 -6.33 -5.50
CA GLY A 31 3.29 -6.41 -4.23
C GLY A 31 3.86 -7.58 -3.46
N GLY A 32 4.64 -7.30 -2.41
CA GLY A 32 4.96 -8.32 -1.43
C GLY A 32 3.71 -8.72 -0.65
N GLU A 33 3.78 -9.86 0.03
CA GLU A 33 2.61 -10.49 0.64
C GLU A 33 2.20 -9.76 1.93
N VAL A 34 0.90 -9.51 2.08
CA VAL A 34 0.29 -8.90 3.27
C VAL A 34 -0.38 -10.02 4.07
N ASP A 35 0.20 -10.37 5.21
CA ASP A 35 -0.28 -11.45 6.11
C ASP A 35 -1.12 -10.87 7.25
N VAL A 36 -2.39 -10.59 6.93
CA VAL A 36 -3.38 -9.99 7.83
C VAL A 36 -4.75 -10.63 7.60
N LYS A 37 -5.68 -10.44 8.53
CA LYS A 37 -7.08 -10.87 8.33
C LYS A 37 -7.69 -10.10 7.17
N ASP A 38 -8.71 -10.68 6.51
CA ASP A 38 -9.36 -10.02 5.37
C ASP A 38 -9.94 -8.64 5.71
N GLU A 39 -10.47 -8.47 6.93
CA GLU A 39 -10.98 -7.19 7.46
C GLU A 39 -9.90 -6.11 7.58
N ASP A 40 -8.64 -6.51 7.77
CA ASP A 40 -7.50 -5.61 8.00
C ASP A 40 -6.72 -5.32 6.71
N ARG A 41 -7.02 -5.99 5.59
CA ARG A 41 -6.27 -5.83 4.32
C ARG A 41 -6.24 -4.40 3.82
N VAL A 42 -7.36 -3.69 3.92
CA VAL A 42 -7.46 -2.28 3.48
C VAL A 42 -6.52 -1.41 4.32
N ALA A 43 -6.52 -1.57 5.64
CA ALA A 43 -5.64 -0.83 6.53
C ALA A 43 -4.16 -1.15 6.28
N ALA A 44 -3.84 -2.41 6.00
CA ALA A 44 -2.50 -2.83 5.66
C ALA A 44 -2.02 -2.24 4.32
N THR A 45 -2.89 -2.20 3.30
CA THR A 45 -2.60 -1.51 2.03
C THR A 45 -2.38 -0.03 2.26
N MET A 46 -3.24 0.64 3.03
CA MET A 46 -3.06 2.06 3.36
C MET A 46 -1.74 2.31 4.09
N PHE A 47 -1.38 1.46 5.07
CA PHE A 47 -0.10 1.58 5.75
C PHE A 47 1.07 1.48 4.75
N ASN A 48 0.99 0.54 3.81
CA ASN A 48 1.99 0.39 2.77
C ASN A 48 2.10 1.65 1.89
N GLU A 49 0.97 2.19 1.45
CA GLU A 49 0.92 3.35 0.57
C GLU A 49 1.41 4.65 1.24
N TYR A 50 1.06 4.85 2.51
CA TYR A 50 1.27 6.12 3.19
C TYR A 50 2.46 6.14 4.15
N CYS A 51 2.87 4.99 4.70
CA CYS A 51 3.83 4.94 5.82
C CYS A 51 5.12 4.18 5.48
N SER A 52 5.13 3.39 4.41
CA SER A 52 6.22 2.43 4.17
C SER A 52 7.57 3.01 3.82
N GLY A 53 7.60 4.25 3.33
CA GLY A 53 8.85 4.96 3.04
C GLY A 53 9.70 5.19 4.29
N CYS A 54 9.09 5.16 5.48
CA CYS A 54 9.78 5.45 6.74
C CYS A 54 9.64 4.32 7.78
N HIS A 55 8.52 3.58 7.78
CA HIS A 55 8.24 2.62 8.85
C HIS A 55 8.35 1.17 8.37
N THR A 56 8.83 0.30 9.26
CA THR A 56 8.78 -1.15 9.07
C THR A 56 7.58 -1.72 9.82
N LEU A 57 6.81 -2.53 9.11
CA LEU A 57 5.72 -3.36 9.64
C LEU A 57 5.46 -4.47 8.62
N LYS A 58 5.94 -5.68 8.91
CA LYS A 58 5.91 -6.83 7.98
C LYS A 58 4.50 -7.21 7.56
N SER A 59 3.53 -7.12 8.47
CA SER A 59 2.13 -7.44 8.17
C SER A 59 1.56 -6.56 7.06
N ALA A 60 2.09 -5.35 6.87
CA ALA A 60 1.75 -4.42 5.80
C ALA A 60 2.79 -4.38 4.67
N ASN A 61 3.65 -5.40 4.56
CA ASN A 61 4.73 -5.48 3.57
C ASN A 61 5.62 -4.23 3.53
N SER A 62 5.97 -3.70 4.72
CA SER A 62 6.62 -2.41 4.88
C SER A 62 8.00 -2.54 5.51
N TYR A 63 9.02 -1.89 4.95
CA TYR A 63 10.43 -2.06 5.34
C TYR A 63 11.25 -0.75 5.39
N GLY A 64 10.60 0.38 5.71
CA GLY A 64 11.24 1.71 5.67
C GLY A 64 12.13 2.06 6.87
N SER A 65 12.06 1.30 7.96
CA SER A 65 12.89 1.57 9.14
C SER A 65 14.35 1.18 8.91
N LYS A 66 15.22 1.55 9.86
CA LYS A 66 16.58 1.02 9.90
C LYS A 66 16.55 -0.51 10.00
N ALA A 67 17.56 -1.14 9.41
CA ALA A 67 17.78 -2.57 9.59
C ALA A 67 18.01 -2.90 11.07
N GLU A 68 17.63 -4.10 11.46
CA GLU A 68 17.80 -4.59 12.83
C GLU A 68 19.28 -4.56 13.24
N GLY A 69 19.57 -3.95 14.40
CA GLY A 69 20.93 -3.79 14.93
C GLY A 69 21.66 -2.49 14.55
N GLU A 70 21.12 -1.68 13.65
CA GLU A 70 21.68 -0.38 13.28
C GLU A 70 21.26 0.71 14.28
N LEU A 71 22.12 0.96 15.28
CA LEU A 71 21.86 1.93 16.36
C LEU A 71 22.35 3.36 16.04
N GLU A 72 23.35 3.53 15.16
CA GLU A 72 23.93 4.84 14.81
C GLU A 72 24.28 4.94 13.31
N GLY A 73 24.26 6.16 12.74
CA GLY A 73 24.63 6.41 11.34
C GLY A 73 23.49 6.22 10.32
N GLY A 74 23.49 7.02 9.25
CA GLY A 74 22.47 7.04 8.18
C GLY A 74 21.92 8.45 7.91
N GLU A 75 21.56 8.74 6.66
CA GLU A 75 20.82 9.96 6.30
C GLU A 75 19.58 10.06 7.22
N ARG A 76 19.32 11.26 7.74
CA ARG A 76 18.20 11.56 8.64
C ARG A 76 16.90 10.96 8.06
N THR A 77 16.04 10.41 8.92
CA THR A 77 14.56 10.22 8.74
C THR A 77 13.97 8.81 8.54
N ASN A 78 14.43 7.78 9.25
CA ASN A 78 13.67 6.53 9.37
C ASN A 78 12.59 6.65 10.46
N GLY A 79 11.40 6.18 10.17
CA GLY A 79 10.37 5.93 11.15
C GLY A 79 10.67 4.68 11.99
N PRO A 80 10.06 4.56 13.16
CA PRO A 80 10.10 3.37 13.99
C PRO A 80 9.79 2.05 13.29
N ASN A 81 10.50 0.99 13.70
CA ASN A 81 10.18 -0.38 13.32
C ASN A 81 9.08 -0.92 14.26
N PHE A 82 7.87 -1.04 13.74
CA PHE A 82 6.72 -1.51 14.50
C PHE A 82 6.68 -3.03 14.67
N ASP A 83 7.50 -3.81 13.95
CA ASP A 83 7.62 -5.24 14.28
C ASP A 83 8.24 -5.42 15.68
N GLN A 84 9.17 -4.54 16.05
CA GLN A 84 9.91 -4.62 17.31
C GLN A 84 9.27 -3.81 18.44
N ARG A 85 8.58 -2.73 18.09
CA ARG A 85 8.02 -1.79 19.06
C ARG A 85 6.51 -1.83 19.01
N LYS A 86 5.89 -2.07 20.17
CA LYS A 86 4.45 -1.98 20.36
C LYS A 86 4.02 -0.51 20.40
N GLU A 87 2.93 -0.19 19.69
CA GLU A 87 2.23 1.08 19.83
C GLU A 87 0.85 0.88 20.42
N GLU A 88 0.39 1.87 21.17
CA GLU A 88 -0.99 2.01 21.57
C GLU A 88 -1.76 2.88 20.55
N ARG A 89 -3.05 2.61 20.40
CA ARG A 89 -3.91 3.25 19.40
C ARG A 89 -3.89 4.78 19.49
N GLU A 90 -4.01 5.32 20.70
CA GLU A 90 -4.07 6.76 20.95
C GLU A 90 -2.74 7.45 20.59
N ASP A 91 -1.63 6.77 20.83
CA ASP A 91 -0.29 7.23 20.47
C ASP A 91 -0.10 7.30 18.95
N VAL A 92 -0.61 6.30 18.23
CA VAL A 92 -0.60 6.30 16.76
C VAL A 92 -1.45 7.44 16.22
N LEU A 93 -2.66 7.65 16.74
CA LEU A 93 -3.52 8.78 16.34
C LEU A 93 -2.86 10.12 16.61
N PHE A 94 -2.23 10.28 17.78
CA PHE A 94 -1.49 11.48 18.11
C PHE A 94 -0.37 11.71 17.09
N ALA A 95 0.43 10.69 16.79
CA ALA A 95 1.52 10.79 15.82
C ALA A 95 1.03 11.13 14.41
N ILE A 96 -0.02 10.48 13.91
CA ILE A 96 -0.61 10.77 12.59
C ILE A 96 -1.05 12.23 12.51
N ARG A 97 -1.72 12.75 13.55
CA ARG A 97 -2.25 14.12 13.56
C ARG A 97 -1.17 15.20 13.69
N ASN A 98 -0.08 14.90 14.38
CA ASN A 98 0.93 15.91 14.76
C ASN A 98 2.27 15.77 14.03
N GLY A 99 2.45 14.75 13.19
CA GLY A 99 3.72 14.52 12.51
C GLY A 99 4.74 13.81 13.40
N GLY A 100 4.29 12.79 14.11
CA GLY A 100 5.05 12.11 15.16
C GLY A 100 5.15 12.94 16.45
N PHE A 101 5.76 12.35 17.48
CA PHE A 101 5.89 12.98 18.79
C PHE A 101 6.76 14.25 18.81
N SER A 102 7.58 14.46 17.78
CA SER A 102 8.40 15.67 17.64
C SER A 102 7.87 16.66 16.61
N GLY A 103 6.95 16.26 15.73
CA GLY A 103 6.51 17.06 14.58
C GLY A 103 7.60 17.36 13.55
N ALA A 104 8.81 16.81 13.69
CA ALA A 104 9.99 17.29 12.97
C ALA A 104 10.27 16.58 11.64
N ILE A 105 9.78 15.35 11.47
CA ILE A 105 10.16 14.46 10.36
C ILE A 105 8.93 13.80 9.74
N MET A 106 8.12 13.13 10.57
CA MET A 106 6.91 12.50 10.09
C MET A 106 5.93 13.62 9.69
N PRO A 107 5.36 13.59 8.48
CA PRO A 107 4.36 14.57 8.09
C PRO A 107 3.11 14.48 8.98
N ALA A 108 2.50 15.63 9.30
CA ALA A 108 1.22 15.67 10.01
C ALA A 108 0.05 15.44 9.03
N ASN A 109 -1.03 14.84 9.54
CA ASN A 109 -2.29 14.60 8.83
C ASN A 109 -2.12 13.83 7.51
N ILE A 110 -1.25 12.81 7.49
CA ILE A 110 -1.06 11.92 6.33
C ILE A 110 -2.39 11.25 5.93
N VAL A 111 -3.19 10.90 6.92
CA VAL A 111 -4.59 10.47 6.80
C VAL A 111 -5.42 11.17 7.89
N VAL A 112 -6.73 11.28 7.68
CA VAL A 112 -7.65 11.99 8.60
C VAL A 112 -8.98 11.26 8.76
N GLY A 113 -9.75 11.60 9.80
CA GLY A 113 -11.06 10.99 10.03
C GLY A 113 -10.98 9.47 10.20
N ASP A 114 -11.93 8.76 9.61
CA ASP A 114 -12.05 7.29 9.72
C ASP A 114 -10.80 6.55 9.24
N GLU A 115 -10.10 7.09 8.24
CA GLU A 115 -8.84 6.52 7.75
C GLU A 115 -7.76 6.53 8.83
N ALA A 116 -7.65 7.61 9.61
CA ALA A 116 -6.71 7.70 10.71
C ALA A 116 -7.05 6.73 11.85
N GLU A 117 -8.34 6.57 12.15
CA GLU A 117 -8.82 5.64 13.18
C GLU A 117 -8.50 4.18 12.77
N VAL A 118 -8.85 3.79 11.54
CA VAL A 118 -8.56 2.45 11.01
C VAL A 118 -7.06 2.15 10.96
N LEU A 119 -6.24 3.12 10.54
CA LEU A 119 -4.79 2.93 10.48
C LEU A 119 -4.19 2.80 11.89
N ALA A 120 -4.71 3.54 12.86
CA ALA A 120 -4.29 3.45 14.25
C ALA A 120 -4.66 2.11 14.89
N ASP A 121 -5.88 1.62 14.65
CA ASP A 121 -6.33 0.30 15.10
C ASP A 121 -5.48 -0.82 14.50
N PHE A 122 -5.12 -0.70 13.22
CA PHE A 122 -4.25 -1.63 12.54
C PHE A 122 -2.84 -1.67 13.13
N VAL A 123 -2.17 -0.50 13.29
CA VAL A 123 -0.83 -0.44 13.88
C VAL A 123 -0.84 -0.93 15.32
N ALA A 124 -1.86 -0.58 16.11
CA ALA A 124 -2.01 -1.07 17.47
C ALA A 124 -2.24 -2.59 17.51
N SER A 125 -2.90 -3.19 16.52
CA SER A 125 -3.11 -4.65 16.49
C SER A 125 -1.86 -5.43 16.04
N TYR A 126 -1.11 -4.87 15.09
CA TYR A 126 -0.02 -5.58 14.41
C TYR A 126 1.39 -5.24 14.90
N SER A 127 1.55 -4.16 15.66
CA SER A 127 2.85 -3.79 16.22
C SER A 127 3.31 -4.72 17.35
N GLY A 128 4.64 -4.83 17.52
CA GLY A 128 5.33 -5.61 18.55
C GLY A 128 5.37 -7.12 18.32
N GLN A 129 4.87 -7.63 17.18
CA GLN A 129 4.77 -9.08 16.93
C GLN A 129 6.10 -9.77 16.60
N GLY A 130 7.14 -9.00 16.24
CA GLY A 130 8.48 -9.50 15.94
C GLY A 130 9.46 -9.42 17.12
N ALA A 131 9.06 -8.89 18.27
CA ALA A 131 9.87 -8.91 19.48
C ALA A 131 9.92 -10.34 20.05
N ALA A 132 11.11 -10.92 20.18
CA ALA A 132 11.28 -12.14 20.97
C ALA A 132 10.87 -11.88 22.44
N PRO A 133 10.29 -12.87 23.16
CA PRO A 133 9.89 -12.72 24.55
C PRO A 133 11.05 -12.40 25.50
#